data_AF-A0A349H0N4-F1
#
_entry.id   AF-A0A349H0N4-F1
#
_cell.length_a   1.000
_cell.length_b   1.000
_cell.length_c   1.000
_cell.angle_alpha   90.00
_cell.angle_beta   90.00
_cell.angle_gamma   90.00
#
_symmetry.space_group_name_H-M   'P 1'
#
loop_
_entity.id
_entity.type
_entity.pdbx_description
1 polymer ?
#
loop_
_entity_poly.entity_id
_entity_poly.type
_entity_poly.pdbx_seq_one_letter_code
_entity_poly.pdbx_strand_id
1 'polypeptide(L)'
;MLHGYITGLRDNLVESDTRRASELAAIHQQLKAQSQEQDRVRRELADELGGRIEKILKTAQPTPPPRKQQAGYVHVVKTGQTLSEIARAYNSKSELIIKANNLKNPNDIRVGQELFIPE
;
A
#
# COMPACT_ATOMS: atom_id res chain seq x y z
N MET A 1 -57.56 26.04 46.98
CA MET A 1 -57.46 24.64 46.51
C MET A 1 -57.02 24.54 45.05
N LEU A 2 -57.64 25.26 44.09
CA LEU A 2 -57.28 25.17 42.65
C LEU A 2 -55.91 25.77 42.28
N HIS A 3 -55.44 26.81 42.98
CA HIS A 3 -54.19 27.51 42.63
C HIS A 3 -52.94 26.61 42.76
N GLY A 4 -52.87 25.77 43.80
CA GLY A 4 -51.72 24.86 44.00
C GLY A 4 -51.66 23.71 42.99
N TYR A 5 -52.80 23.27 42.45
CA TYR A 5 -52.87 22.20 41.45
C TYR A 5 -52.35 22.67 40.08
N ILE A 6 -52.67 23.91 39.69
CA ILE A 6 -52.19 24.51 38.44
C ILE A 6 -50.67 24.75 38.49
N THR A 7 -50.15 25.22 39.63
CA THR A 7 -48.70 25.40 39.82
C THR A 7 -47.97 24.06 39.76
N GLY A 8 -48.44 23.03 40.48
CA GLY A 8 -47.83 21.71 40.45
C GLY A 8 -47.86 21.04 39.07
N LEU A 9 -48.92 21.24 38.27
CA LEU A 9 -48.98 20.76 36.90
C LEU A 9 -47.98 21.46 35.97
N ARG A 10 -47.78 22.78 36.14
CA ARG A 10 -46.79 23.54 35.37
C ARG A 10 -45.37 23.09 35.70
N ASP A 11 -45.05 22.90 36.97
CA ASP A 11 -43.71 22.50 37.41
C ASP A 11 -43.38 21.08 36.93
N ASN A 12 -44.34 20.16 36.99
CA ASN A 12 -44.19 18.80 36.47
C ASN A 12 -43.96 18.79 34.95
N LEU A 13 -44.65 19.66 34.21
CA LEU A 13 -44.47 19.79 32.76
C LEU A 13 -43.06 20.30 32.42
N VAL A 14 -42.56 21.34 33.11
CA VAL A 14 -41.21 21.90 32.90
C VAL A 14 -40.12 20.89 33.26
N GLU A 15 -40.28 20.13 34.35
CA GLU A 15 -39.35 19.05 34.67
C GLU A 15 -39.36 17.97 33.58
N SER A 16 -40.53 17.61 33.06
CA SER A 16 -40.64 16.60 32.00
C SER A 16 -39.94 17.05 30.71
N ASP A 17 -40.05 18.32 30.34
CA ASP A 17 -39.41 18.88 29.16
C ASP A 17 -37.91 19.01 29.33
N THR A 18 -37.45 19.38 30.53
CA THR A 18 -36.02 19.44 30.86
C THR A 18 -35.38 18.04 30.83
N ARG A 19 -36.09 17.02 31.35
CA ARG A 19 -35.63 15.61 31.28
C ARG A 19 -35.52 15.14 29.83
N ARG A 20 -36.52 15.40 28.99
CA ARG A 20 -36.47 15.07 27.55
C ARG A 20 -35.32 15.77 26.82
N ALA A 21 -35.08 17.05 27.10
CA ALA A 21 -33.97 17.79 26.51
C ALA A 21 -32.60 17.21 26.93
N SER A 22 -32.45 16.84 28.19
CA SER A 22 -31.22 16.18 28.69
C SER A 22 -31.00 14.79 28.06
N GLU A 23 -32.07 14.04 27.86
CA GLU A 23 -32.03 12.72 27.23
C GLU A 23 -31.63 12.81 25.74
N LEU A 24 -32.19 13.77 25.00
CA LEU A 24 -31.79 14.03 23.61
C LEU A 24 -30.32 14.47 23.50
N ALA A 25 -29.85 15.30 24.44
CA ALA A 25 -28.44 15.70 24.48
C ALA A 25 -27.51 14.51 24.76
N ALA A 26 -27.92 13.61 25.67
CA ALA A 26 -27.18 12.38 25.97
C ALA A 26 -27.14 11.44 24.75
N ILE A 27 -28.26 11.27 24.04
CA ILE A 27 -28.33 10.46 22.82
C ILE A 27 -27.42 11.04 21.73
N HIS A 28 -27.42 12.36 21.53
CA HIS A 28 -26.52 13.01 20.56
C HIS A 28 -25.05 12.85 20.95
N GLN A 29 -24.73 12.97 22.23
CA GLN A 29 -23.36 12.76 22.72
C GLN A 29 -22.93 11.31 22.50
N GLN A 30 -23.82 10.34 22.77
CA GLN A 30 -23.56 8.92 22.56
C GLN A 30 -23.38 8.59 21.07
N LEU A 31 -24.20 9.14 20.19
CA LEU A 31 -24.08 8.96 18.74
C LEU A 31 -22.75 9.52 18.21
N LYS A 32 -22.34 10.71 18.69
CA LYS A 32 -21.02 11.29 18.36
C LYS A 32 -19.88 10.41 18.85
N ALA A 33 -19.96 9.90 20.07
CA ALA A 33 -18.94 8.99 20.61
C ALA A 33 -18.83 7.71 19.79
N GLN A 34 -19.97 7.12 19.37
CA GLN A 34 -19.97 5.94 18.50
C GLN A 34 -19.36 6.21 17.12
N SER A 35 -19.66 7.36 16.50
CA SER A 35 -19.07 7.74 15.22
C SER A 35 -17.55 7.91 15.32
N GLN A 36 -17.07 8.58 16.38
CA GLN A 36 -15.63 8.77 16.60
C GLN A 36 -14.90 7.43 16.79
N GLU A 37 -15.53 6.48 17.48
CA GLU A 37 -14.97 5.15 17.66
C GLU A 37 -14.90 4.38 16.34
N GLN A 38 -15.96 4.44 15.53
CA GLN A 38 -15.94 3.84 14.19
C GLN A 38 -14.86 4.44 13.30
N ASP A 39 -14.64 5.76 13.38
CA ASP A 39 -13.61 6.45 12.62
C ASP A 39 -12.19 6.06 13.06
N ARG A 40 -11.98 5.83 14.36
CA ARG A 40 -10.71 5.29 14.88
C ARG A 40 -10.44 3.89 14.34
N VAL A 41 -11.39 2.98 14.50
CA VAL A 41 -11.27 1.59 14.04
C VAL A 41 -11.04 1.53 12.52
N ARG A 42 -11.72 2.39 11.75
CA ARG A 42 -11.52 2.47 10.29
C ARG A 42 -10.10 2.88 9.90
N ARG A 43 -9.51 3.86 10.60
CA ARG A 43 -8.13 4.29 10.34
C ARG A 43 -7.13 3.21 10.72
N GLU A 44 -7.30 2.59 11.89
CA GLU A 44 -6.45 1.48 12.34
C GLU A 44 -6.50 0.29 11.36
N LEU A 45 -7.69 -0.07 10.89
CA LEU A 45 -7.86 -1.12 9.88
C LEU A 45 -7.17 -0.74 8.56
N ALA A 46 -7.29 0.51 8.12
CA ALA A 46 -6.63 0.99 6.91
C ALA A 46 -5.10 0.89 7.02
N ASP A 47 -4.54 1.26 8.17
CA ASP A 47 -3.10 1.17 8.45
C ASP A 47 -2.63 -0.30 8.53
N GLU A 48 -3.40 -1.20 9.17
CA GLU A 48 -3.08 -2.62 9.26
C GLU A 48 -3.10 -3.30 7.88
N LEU A 49 -4.12 -3.01 7.06
CA LEU A 49 -4.22 -3.54 5.70
C LEU A 49 -3.10 -2.98 4.81
N GLY A 50 -2.77 -1.69 4.93
CA GLY A 50 -1.67 -1.06 4.21
C GLY A 50 -0.32 -1.73 4.50
N GLY A 51 0.02 -1.90 5.78
CA GLY A 51 1.28 -2.55 6.18
C GLY A 51 1.35 -4.03 5.79
N ARG A 52 0.23 -4.77 5.85
CA ARG A 52 0.17 -6.16 5.39
C ARG A 52 0.35 -6.29 3.88
N ILE A 53 -0.28 -5.42 3.10
CA ILE A 53 -0.13 -5.38 1.64
C ILE A 53 1.32 -5.03 1.28
N GLU A 54 1.91 -4.01 1.91
CA GLU A 54 3.31 -3.64 1.67
C GLU A 54 4.26 -4.80 1.99
N LYS A 55 4.04 -5.49 3.11
CA LYS A 55 4.82 -6.67 3.49
C LYS A 55 4.70 -7.78 2.45
N ILE A 56 3.49 -8.08 1.98
CA ILE A 56 3.25 -9.08 0.94
C ILE A 56 3.96 -8.66 -0.35
N LEU A 57 3.82 -7.42 -0.81
CA LEU A 57 4.47 -6.92 -2.03
C LEU A 57 6.00 -6.97 -1.95
N LYS A 58 6.58 -6.69 -0.77
CA LYS A 58 8.02 -6.78 -0.54
C LYS A 58 8.52 -8.23 -0.51
N THR A 59 7.72 -9.17 0.01
CA THR A 59 8.01 -10.61 -0.01
C THR A 59 7.63 -11.32 -1.31
N ALA A 60 6.79 -10.69 -2.14
CA ALA A 60 6.31 -11.19 -3.42
C ALA A 60 7.15 -10.68 -4.60
N GLN A 61 8.22 -9.92 -4.35
CA GLN A 61 9.30 -9.83 -5.33
C GLN A 61 9.73 -11.27 -5.61
N PRO A 62 9.64 -11.76 -6.87
CA PRO A 62 10.10 -13.09 -7.19
C PRO A 62 11.55 -13.14 -6.77
N THR A 63 11.84 -13.90 -5.71
CA THR A 63 13.22 -14.25 -5.37
C THR A 63 13.82 -14.74 -6.67
N PRO A 64 14.87 -14.07 -7.21
CA PRO A 64 15.51 -14.58 -8.40
C PRO A 64 15.87 -16.04 -8.09
N PRO A 65 15.51 -16.99 -8.96
CA PRO A 65 15.81 -18.40 -8.72
C PRO A 65 17.28 -18.51 -8.31
N PRO A 66 17.65 -19.44 -7.39
CA PRO A 66 19.03 -19.57 -6.96
C PRO A 66 19.90 -19.66 -8.21
N ARG A 67 20.57 -18.55 -8.55
CA ARG A 67 21.50 -18.52 -9.66
C ARG A 67 22.57 -19.48 -9.18
N LYS A 68 22.70 -20.65 -9.83
CA LYS A 68 24.02 -21.29 -9.92
C LYS A 68 24.97 -20.13 -10.13
N GLN A 69 25.91 -19.87 -9.22
CA GLN A 69 26.73 -18.66 -9.23
C GLN A 69 27.31 -18.53 -10.64
N GLN A 70 26.66 -17.73 -11.48
CA GLN A 70 27.01 -17.61 -12.88
C GLN A 70 28.20 -16.68 -12.84
N ALA A 71 29.39 -17.27 -12.95
CA ALA A 71 30.57 -16.50 -13.30
C ALA A 71 30.24 -15.75 -14.60
N GLY A 72 30.67 -14.49 -14.68
CA GLY A 72 30.30 -13.61 -15.75
C GLY A 72 31.00 -12.28 -15.66
N TYR A 73 30.91 -11.50 -16.73
CA TYR A 73 31.58 -10.22 -16.89
C TYR A 73 30.54 -9.10 -17.01
N VAL A 74 30.88 -7.90 -16.54
CA VAL A 74 30.10 -6.69 -16.84
C VAL A 74 30.74 -6.03 -18.06
N HIS A 75 29.96 -5.83 -19.12
CA HIS A 75 30.39 -5.15 -20.33
C HIS A 75 29.60 -3.86 -20.54
N VAL A 76 30.31 -2.76 -20.81
CA VAL A 76 29.70 -1.49 -21.22
C VAL A 76 29.59 -1.47 -22.73
N VAL A 77 28.35 -1.40 -23.24
CA VAL A 77 28.06 -1.38 -24.67
C VAL A 77 28.72 -0.16 -25.32
N LYS A 78 29.51 -0.39 -26.37
CA LYS A 78 30.16 0.64 -27.18
C LYS A 78 29.37 0.92 -28.45
N THR A 79 29.61 2.08 -29.06
CA THR A 79 28.97 2.48 -30.32
C THR A 79 29.19 1.44 -31.41
N GLY A 80 28.09 1.03 -32.06
CA GLY A 80 28.09 0.08 -33.17
C GLY A 80 28.11 -1.40 -32.77
N GLN A 81 28.16 -1.73 -31.47
CA GLN A 81 28.08 -3.13 -31.04
C GLN A 81 26.64 -3.64 -31.04
N THR A 82 26.48 -4.87 -31.48
CA THR A 82 25.24 -5.63 -31.34
C THR A 82 25.34 -6.65 -30.21
N LEU A 83 24.19 -7.07 -29.67
CA LEU A 83 24.14 -8.08 -28.63
C LEU A 83 24.78 -9.40 -29.08
N SER A 84 24.62 -9.76 -30.36
CA SER A 84 25.20 -10.97 -30.96
C SER A 84 26.72 -10.93 -31.01
N GLU A 85 27.32 -9.77 -31.31
CA GLU A 85 28.78 -9.59 -31.30
C GLU A 85 29.34 -9.64 -29.89
N ILE A 86 28.67 -9.00 -28.94
CA ILE A 86 29.04 -9.04 -27.52
C ILE A 86 28.96 -10.48 -27.01
N ALA A 87 27.87 -11.20 -27.28
CA ALA A 87 27.74 -12.60 -26.88
C ALA A 87 28.88 -13.48 -27.43
N ARG A 88 29.20 -13.32 -28.72
CA ARG A 88 30.31 -14.04 -29.35
C ARG A 88 31.67 -13.70 -28.75
N ALA A 89 31.92 -12.43 -28.44
CA ALA A 89 33.19 -11.99 -27.86
C ALA A 89 33.47 -12.63 -26.48
N TYR A 90 32.41 -12.91 -25.72
CA TYR A 90 32.49 -13.52 -24.40
C TYR A 90 32.14 -15.02 -24.40
N ASN A 91 32.05 -15.65 -25.58
CA ASN A 91 31.63 -17.04 -25.74
C ASN A 91 30.29 -17.40 -25.04
N SER A 92 29.40 -16.42 -24.92
CA SER A 92 28.10 -16.52 -24.27
C SER A 92 26.97 -16.63 -25.31
N LYS A 93 25.74 -16.87 -24.83
CA LYS A 93 24.54 -16.88 -25.68
C LYS A 93 23.74 -15.61 -25.47
N SER A 94 23.32 -14.97 -26.56
CA SER A 94 22.47 -13.77 -26.53
C SER A 94 21.22 -13.97 -25.66
N GLU A 95 20.57 -15.13 -25.73
CA GLU A 95 19.42 -15.48 -24.89
C GLU A 95 19.71 -15.46 -23.39
N LEU A 96 20.92 -15.88 -22.98
CA LEU A 96 21.33 -15.85 -21.58
C LEU A 96 21.56 -14.42 -21.11
N ILE A 97 22.18 -13.58 -21.95
CA ILE A 97 22.37 -12.16 -21.66
C ILE A 97 21.02 -11.43 -21.56
N ILE A 98 20.07 -11.74 -22.46
CA ILE A 98 18.70 -11.18 -22.42
C ILE A 98 18.02 -11.52 -21.10
N LYS A 99 18.05 -12.80 -20.70
CA LYS A 99 17.46 -13.25 -19.43
C LYS A 99 18.16 -12.66 -18.22
N ALA A 100 19.49 -12.57 -18.24
CA ALA A 100 20.25 -12.07 -17.11
C ALA A 100 20.07 -10.57 -16.86
N ASN A 101 19.84 -9.79 -17.92
CA ASN A 101 19.63 -8.33 -17.88
C ASN A 101 18.17 -7.90 -18.05
N ASN A 102 17.22 -8.86 -18.07
CA ASN A 102 15.80 -8.60 -18.31
C ASN A 102 15.50 -7.73 -19.55
N LEU A 103 16.25 -7.96 -20.63
CA LEU A 103 16.03 -7.21 -21.88
C LEU A 103 14.73 -7.70 -22.54
N LYS A 104 13.88 -6.76 -22.97
CA LYS A 104 12.64 -7.10 -23.69
C LYS A 104 12.90 -7.43 -25.15
N ASN A 105 13.90 -6.78 -25.75
CA ASN A 105 14.27 -6.96 -27.14
C ASN A 105 15.80 -7.06 -27.25
N PRO A 106 16.34 -8.09 -27.92
CA PRO A 106 17.78 -8.22 -28.19
C PRO A 106 18.43 -6.98 -28.83
N ASN A 107 17.67 -6.21 -29.61
CA ASN A 107 18.16 -5.06 -30.36
C ASN A 107 18.02 -3.73 -29.61
N ASP A 108 17.42 -3.72 -28.41
CA ASP A 108 17.18 -2.50 -27.62
C ASP A 108 18.33 -2.26 -26.62
N ILE A 109 19.57 -2.44 -27.07
CA ILE A 109 20.77 -2.13 -26.30
C ILE A 109 21.29 -0.75 -26.68
N ARG A 110 21.69 0.04 -25.68
CA ARG A 110 22.14 1.43 -25.88
C ARG A 110 23.61 1.57 -25.57
N VAL A 111 24.28 2.50 -26.28
CA VAL A 111 25.67 2.85 -25.99
C VAL A 111 25.78 3.38 -24.56
N GLY A 112 26.77 2.89 -23.80
CA GLY A 112 26.97 3.20 -22.38
C GLY A 112 26.17 2.32 -21.42
N GLN A 113 25.31 1.42 -21.92
CA GLN A 113 24.57 0.49 -21.08
C GLN A 113 25.49 -0.61 -20.53
N GLU A 114 25.40 -0.87 -19.23
CA GLU A 114 26.07 -2.01 -18.60
C GLU A 114 25.23 -3.27 -18.78
N LEU A 115 25.86 -4.34 -19.28
CA LEU A 115 25.26 -5.65 -19.46
C LEU A 115 26.07 -6.69 -18.69
N PHE A 116 25.37 -7.50 -17.90
CA PHE A 116 25.92 -8.70 -17.29
C PHE A 116 25.94 -9.84 -18.31
N ILE A 117 27.12 -10.38 -18.58
CA ILE A 117 27.34 -11.46 -19.53
C ILE A 117 27.71 -12.72 -18.75
N PRO A 118 26.81 -13.71 -18.65
CA PRO A 118 27.14 -15.00 -18.03
C PRO A 118 28.10 -15.81 -18.92
N GLU A 119 29.05 -16.52 -18.31
CA GLU A 119 29.90 -17.53 -18.98
C GLU A 119 29.10 -18.74 -19.51
#